data_AF-A0A2B7YPI5-F1
#
_entry.id   AF-A0A2B7YPI5-F1
#
_cell.length_a   1.000
_cell.length_b   1.000
_cell.length_c   1.000
_cell.angle_alpha   90.00
_cell.angle_beta   90.00
_cell.angle_gamma   90.00
#
_symmetry.space_group_name_H-M   'P 1'
#
loop_
_entity.id
_entity.type
_entity.pdbx_description
1 polymer ?
#
loop_
_entity_poly.entity_id
_entity_poly.type
_entity_poly.pdbx_seq_one_letter_code
_entity_poly.pdbx_strand_id
1 'polypeptide(L)'
;MESRAMPPETGNKRARSPSGDYSHPTSSKVPKTHPNHLQINYLARQYAHNIPLVSAEDTLPSILRLINDYDGVLQRHESIAGNLGACPLGPILVTRFERLFDGPPKVLKSHGKEGTTVSWLDVVEFAKNKPEQFTLEKTRNGVPVCQIYTKQSRVEISEEDYILIKSGIPQKIIPPQPIVEDEEKELGALEILEKNLGQIINLADQ
;
A
#
# COMPACT_ATOMS: atom_id res chain seq x y z
N MET A 1 -65.72 18.62 -19.64
CA MET A 1 -65.19 19.87 -20.19
C MET A 1 -63.89 20.18 -19.47
N GLU A 2 -62.84 20.43 -20.26
CA GLU A 2 -61.49 21.00 -19.98
C GLU A 2 -61.27 21.78 -18.66
N SER A 3 -60.07 22.06 -18.13
CA SER A 3 -58.64 21.75 -18.37
C SER A 3 -57.81 22.47 -17.28
N ARG A 4 -56.72 21.85 -16.81
CA ARG A 4 -55.34 22.38 -16.52
C ARG A 4 -55.12 23.82 -16.02
N ALA A 5 -54.32 24.00 -14.94
CA ALA A 5 -53.05 24.80 -14.88
C ALA A 5 -52.52 25.07 -13.43
N MET A 6 -51.19 25.09 -13.28
CA MET A 6 -50.33 25.67 -12.20
C MET A 6 -49.38 26.70 -12.89
N PRO A 7 -48.52 27.56 -12.25
CA PRO A 7 -48.25 28.02 -10.87
C PRO A 7 -48.21 29.61 -10.79
N PRO A 8 -47.47 30.39 -9.92
CA PRO A 8 -46.00 30.41 -9.65
C PRO A 8 -45.52 30.73 -8.19
N GLU A 9 -44.20 30.62 -7.94
CA GLU A 9 -43.44 31.04 -6.74
C GLU A 9 -43.14 32.56 -6.68
N THR A 10 -42.78 33.10 -5.49
CA THR A 10 -41.52 33.85 -5.21
C THR A 10 -41.47 34.52 -3.82
N GLY A 11 -40.39 34.25 -3.05
CA GLY A 11 -39.46 35.29 -2.55
C GLY A 11 -39.67 36.06 -1.22
N ASN A 12 -38.99 35.59 -0.16
CA ASN A 12 -38.09 36.30 0.79
C ASN A 12 -38.47 37.62 1.51
N LYS A 13 -38.30 37.65 2.86
CA LYS A 13 -37.24 38.38 3.64
C LYS A 13 -37.55 38.43 5.17
N ARG A 14 -36.79 37.69 5.99
CA ARG A 14 -35.74 38.11 6.99
C ARG A 14 -36.18 38.72 8.34
N ALA A 15 -35.68 38.10 9.42
CA ALA A 15 -35.06 38.79 10.56
C ALA A 15 -33.71 38.13 10.90
N ARG A 16 -32.65 38.94 11.11
CA ARG A 16 -31.27 38.58 11.52
C ARG A 16 -31.11 38.85 13.03
N SER A 17 -30.34 38.09 13.83
CA SER A 17 -28.87 38.18 14.11
C SER A 17 -28.61 37.48 15.48
N PRO A 18 -27.39 37.30 16.04
CA PRO A 18 -26.02 37.46 15.49
C PRO A 18 -25.09 36.23 15.70
N SER A 19 -23.94 36.32 15.04
CA SER A 19 -22.84 35.37 14.89
C SER A 19 -21.99 35.12 16.15
N GLY A 20 -21.37 33.94 16.18
CA GLY A 20 -20.17 33.62 16.94
C GLY A 20 -19.42 32.48 16.24
N ASP A 21 -18.37 32.84 15.50
CA ASP A 21 -17.49 31.96 14.72
C ASP A 21 -16.66 31.03 15.61
N TYR A 22 -16.64 29.74 15.30
CA TYR A 22 -15.39 28.95 15.27
C TYR A 22 -15.49 27.90 14.16
N SER A 23 -14.42 27.84 13.38
CA SER A 23 -14.29 27.24 12.06
C SER A 23 -13.69 25.82 12.07
N HIS A 24 -14.24 24.97 11.18
CA HIS A 24 -13.65 23.79 10.49
C HIS A 24 -13.41 22.48 11.27
N PRO A 25 -13.26 21.32 10.58
CA PRO A 25 -14.06 20.79 9.47
C PRO A 25 -14.35 19.26 9.61
N THR A 26 -15.30 18.77 8.80
CA THR A 26 -15.35 17.41 8.20
C THR A 26 -15.05 16.20 9.09
N SER A 27 -16.10 15.47 9.48
CA SER A 27 -15.97 14.07 9.90
C SER A 27 -15.40 13.22 8.76
N SER A 28 -14.08 13.08 8.74
CA SER A 28 -13.37 12.10 7.93
C SER A 28 -13.85 10.71 8.35
N LYS A 29 -14.71 10.10 7.54
CA LYS A 29 -14.99 8.67 7.62
C LYS A 29 -13.68 7.94 7.35
N VAL A 30 -13.08 7.46 8.43
CA VAL A 30 -11.91 6.59 8.43
C VAL A 30 -12.20 5.44 7.45
N PRO A 31 -11.38 5.22 6.41
CA PRO A 31 -11.50 4.02 5.60
C PRO A 31 -11.37 2.82 6.51
N LYS A 32 -12.32 1.88 6.43
CA LYS A 32 -12.28 0.63 7.18
C LYS A 32 -10.97 -0.08 6.85
N THR A 33 -10.00 0.00 7.75
CA THR A 33 -8.80 -0.82 7.75
C THR A 33 -9.25 -2.25 7.95
N HIS A 34 -8.92 -3.11 7.00
CA HIS A 34 -9.02 -4.55 7.17
C HIS A 34 -8.26 -4.96 8.44
N PRO A 35 -8.74 -5.96 9.20
CA PRO A 35 -8.18 -6.33 10.49
C PRO A 35 -6.90 -7.13 10.27
N ASN A 36 -5.74 -6.47 10.18
CA ASN A 36 -4.42 -7.12 10.25
C ASN A 36 -3.35 -6.10 10.67
N HIS A 37 -3.55 -5.43 11.81
CA HIS A 37 -2.58 -4.47 12.38
C HIS A 37 -1.30 -5.14 12.94
N LEU A 38 -1.06 -6.41 12.62
CA LEU A 38 0.04 -7.23 13.12
C LEU A 38 0.89 -7.88 12.02
N GLN A 39 0.55 -7.66 10.75
CA GLN A 39 1.27 -8.30 9.65
C GLN A 39 2.41 -7.41 9.16
N ILE A 40 3.63 -7.94 9.16
CA ILE A 40 4.84 -7.25 8.69
C ILE A 40 4.73 -7.07 7.17
N ASN A 41 5.01 -5.85 6.72
CA ASN A 41 5.10 -5.51 5.32
C ASN A 41 6.55 -5.61 4.85
N TYR A 42 6.89 -6.78 4.29
CA TYR A 42 8.21 -7.06 3.72
C TYR A 42 8.52 -6.28 2.43
N LEU A 43 7.54 -5.59 1.85
CA LEU A 43 7.69 -4.85 0.59
C LEU A 43 7.84 -3.34 0.80
N ALA A 44 7.29 -2.81 1.88
CA ALA A 44 7.33 -1.38 2.17
C ALA A 44 8.68 -0.98 2.75
N ARG A 45 9.17 0.18 2.30
CA ARG A 45 10.38 0.78 2.85
C ARG A 45 10.37 2.29 2.65
N GLN A 46 10.45 3.04 3.74
CA GLN A 46 10.62 4.49 3.67
C GLN A 46 12.07 4.91 3.40
N TYR A 47 13.03 4.20 4.00
CA TYR A 47 14.44 4.55 3.85
C TYR A 47 15.02 4.00 2.54
N ALA A 48 15.70 4.85 1.78
CA ALA A 48 16.43 4.41 0.59
C ALA A 48 17.71 3.62 0.94
N HIS A 49 18.29 3.90 2.11
CA HIS A 49 19.53 3.31 2.59
C HIS A 49 19.28 2.39 3.79
N ASN A 50 20.20 1.46 4.01
CA ASN A 50 20.14 0.54 5.15
C ASN A 50 20.41 1.29 6.45
N ILE A 51 19.58 1.03 7.46
CA ILE A 51 19.83 1.50 8.82
C ILE A 51 20.96 0.61 9.36
N PRO A 52 22.05 1.19 9.92
CA PRO A 52 23.11 0.38 10.51
C PRO A 52 22.59 -0.32 11.78
N LEU A 53 23.23 -1.43 12.15
CA LEU A 53 23.04 -2.04 13.47
C LEU A 53 23.68 -1.14 14.53
N VAL A 54 22.99 -0.97 15.65
CA VAL A 54 23.51 -0.28 16.83
C VAL A 54 24.69 -1.05 17.41
N SER A 55 25.71 -0.32 17.87
CA SER A 55 26.95 -0.90 18.41
C SER A 55 27.29 -0.31 19.78
N ALA A 56 28.04 -1.06 20.59
CA ALA A 56 28.51 -0.59 21.90
C ALA A 56 29.50 0.58 21.80
N GLU A 57 30.14 0.74 20.65
CA GLU A 57 31.09 1.79 20.33
C GLU A 57 30.42 3.08 19.85
N ASP A 58 29.09 3.06 19.61
CA ASP A 58 28.35 4.24 19.22
C ASP A 58 28.24 5.23 20.37
N THR A 59 28.29 6.53 20.03
CA THR A 59 27.99 7.58 21.01
C THR A 59 26.52 7.54 21.41
N LEU A 60 26.19 7.93 22.65
CA LEU A 60 24.80 7.95 23.12
C LEU A 60 23.85 8.73 22.19
N PRO A 61 24.20 9.91 21.64
CA PRO A 61 23.36 10.57 20.64
C PRO A 61 23.11 9.74 19.38
N SER A 62 24.12 9.00 18.90
CA SER A 62 23.97 8.08 17.76
C SER A 62 23.02 6.94 18.09
N ILE A 63 23.15 6.34 19.27
CA ILE A 63 22.29 5.24 19.75
C ILE A 63 20.82 5.69 19.80
N LEU A 64 20.54 6.85 20.40
CA LEU A 64 19.18 7.39 20.48
C LEU A 64 18.58 7.66 19.10
N ARG A 65 19.38 8.16 18.15
CA ARG A 65 18.95 8.34 16.76
C ARG A 65 18.57 7.00 16.11
N LEU A 66 19.41 5.96 16.27
CA LEU A 66 19.14 4.65 15.70
C LEU A 66 17.89 3.99 16.31
N ILE A 67 17.69 4.12 17.62
CA ILE A 67 16.47 3.63 18.28
C ILE A 67 15.23 4.30 17.68
N ASN A 68 15.26 5.60 17.44
CA ASN A 68 14.17 6.32 16.79
C ASN A 68 13.96 5.88 15.33
N ASP A 69 15.04 5.59 14.60
CA ASP A 69 14.96 5.06 13.24
C ASP A 69 14.30 3.67 13.22
N TYR A 70 14.65 2.79 14.17
CA TYR A 70 14.03 1.47 14.34
C TYR A 70 12.56 1.55 14.76
N ASP A 71 12.22 2.40 15.73
CA ASP A 71 10.81 2.63 16.13
C ASP A 71 9.99 3.08 14.92
N GLY A 72 10.51 4.02 14.12
CA GLY A 72 9.84 4.45 12.89
C GLY A 72 9.54 3.30 11.91
N VAL A 73 10.47 2.35 11.74
CA VAL A 73 10.25 1.14 10.92
C VAL A 73 9.09 0.30 11.49
N LEU A 74 9.10 0.06 12.81
CA LEU A 74 8.05 -0.71 13.49
C LEU A 74 6.67 -0.03 13.40
N GLN A 75 6.60 1.29 13.60
CA GLN A 75 5.35 2.06 13.52
C GLN A 75 4.73 2.03 12.12
N ARG A 76 5.54 1.86 11.07
CA ARG A 76 5.07 1.69 9.69
C ARG A 76 4.80 0.24 9.31
N HIS A 77 5.00 -0.70 10.23
CA HIS A 77 4.93 -2.15 10.02
C HIS A 77 5.86 -2.63 8.91
N GLU A 78 6.99 -1.96 8.70
CA GLU A 78 8.00 -2.38 7.73
C GLU A 78 8.90 -3.48 8.34
N SER A 79 9.52 -4.30 7.49
CA SER A 79 10.50 -5.30 7.95
C SER A 79 11.75 -4.63 8.50
N ILE A 80 12.13 -4.98 9.74
CA ILE A 80 13.40 -4.57 10.36
C ILE A 80 14.56 -5.25 9.62
N ALA A 81 14.44 -6.54 9.30
CA ALA A 81 15.48 -7.23 8.54
C ALA A 81 15.73 -6.55 7.19
N GLY A 82 14.66 -6.23 6.45
CA GLY A 82 14.75 -5.50 5.19
C GLY A 82 15.39 -4.11 5.35
N ASN A 83 15.03 -3.37 6.40
CA ASN A 83 15.59 -2.05 6.65
C ASN A 83 17.06 -2.08 7.12
N LEU A 84 17.49 -3.14 7.80
CA LEU A 84 18.89 -3.41 8.16
C LEU A 84 19.73 -3.94 6.98
N GLY A 85 19.09 -4.25 5.84
CA GLY A 85 19.75 -4.67 4.61
C GLY A 85 19.75 -6.17 4.35
N ALA A 86 19.00 -6.96 5.12
CA ALA A 86 18.66 -8.30 4.68
C ALA A 86 17.81 -8.21 3.39
N CYS A 87 17.95 -9.19 2.51
CA CYS A 87 17.16 -9.28 1.29
C CYS A 87 16.01 -10.27 1.50
N PRO A 88 14.84 -9.85 2.03
CA PRO A 88 13.67 -10.71 2.05
C PRO A 88 13.31 -11.13 0.62
N LEU A 89 12.73 -12.32 0.48
CA LEU A 89 12.27 -12.89 -0.77
C LEU A 89 11.11 -12.09 -1.34
N GLY A 90 10.23 -11.52 -0.51
CA GLY A 90 9.12 -10.67 -0.93
C GLY A 90 9.51 -9.65 -2.03
N PRO A 91 10.43 -8.70 -1.76
CA PRO A 91 10.87 -7.73 -2.76
C PRO A 91 11.49 -8.34 -4.03
N ILE A 92 12.27 -9.43 -3.88
CA ILE A 92 12.89 -10.12 -5.02
C ILE A 92 11.81 -10.75 -5.91
N LEU A 93 10.81 -11.37 -5.30
CA LEU A 93 9.71 -12.02 -5.98
C LEU A 93 8.80 -11.01 -6.68
N VAL A 94 8.50 -9.88 -6.03
CA VAL A 94 7.79 -8.76 -6.69
C VAL A 94 8.57 -8.27 -7.91
N THR A 95 9.90 -8.09 -7.78
CA THR A 95 10.73 -7.67 -8.92
C THR A 95 10.71 -8.67 -10.06
N ARG A 96 10.77 -9.99 -9.77
CA ARG A 96 10.67 -11.04 -10.80
C ARG A 96 9.28 -11.14 -11.39
N PHE A 97 8.26 -10.92 -10.58
CA PHE A 97 6.87 -10.97 -10.99
C PHE A 97 6.53 -9.83 -11.95
N GLU A 98 6.97 -8.60 -11.66
CA GLU A 98 6.79 -7.45 -12.55
C GLU A 98 7.48 -7.66 -13.91
N ARG A 99 8.56 -8.47 -13.98
CA ARG A 99 9.24 -8.85 -15.24
C ARG A 99 8.47 -9.84 -16.12
N LEU A 100 7.36 -10.41 -15.64
CA LEU A 100 6.48 -11.22 -16.49
C LEU A 100 5.73 -10.38 -17.52
N PHE A 101 5.70 -9.07 -17.32
CA PHE A 101 4.94 -8.10 -18.12
C PHE A 101 5.89 -7.11 -18.80
N ASP A 102 5.46 -6.54 -19.93
CA ASP A 102 6.23 -5.55 -20.69
C ASP A 102 5.99 -4.13 -20.17
N GLY A 103 6.42 -3.88 -18.93
CA GLY A 103 6.30 -2.59 -18.26
C GLY A 103 5.13 -2.50 -17.26
N PRO A 104 4.93 -1.32 -16.63
CA PRO A 104 3.93 -1.15 -15.58
C PRO A 104 2.49 -1.17 -16.13
N PRO A 105 1.47 -1.49 -15.29
CA PRO A 105 0.08 -1.47 -15.71
C PRO A 105 -0.34 -0.10 -16.29
N LYS A 106 -1.06 -0.12 -17.40
CA LYS A 106 -1.52 1.11 -18.07
C LYS A 106 -2.68 1.75 -17.31
N VAL A 107 -2.38 2.82 -16.58
CA VAL A 107 -3.40 3.60 -15.85
C VAL A 107 -4.03 4.64 -16.78
N LEU A 108 -5.32 4.49 -17.08
CA LEU A 108 -6.08 5.44 -17.91
C LEU A 108 -6.52 6.68 -17.15
N LYS A 109 -6.91 6.49 -15.88
CA LYS A 109 -7.36 7.58 -15.00
C LYS A 109 -7.12 7.20 -13.56
N SER A 110 -6.45 8.06 -12.80
CA SER A 110 -6.28 7.89 -11.34
C SER A 110 -7.05 8.97 -10.59
N HIS A 111 -7.77 8.56 -9.55
CA HIS A 111 -8.37 9.44 -8.55
C HIS A 111 -7.80 9.18 -7.14
N GLY A 112 -6.68 8.45 -7.06
CA GLY A 112 -6.00 8.17 -5.82
C GLY A 112 -5.33 9.40 -5.23
N LYS A 113 -4.94 9.31 -3.96
CA LYS A 113 -4.03 10.30 -3.35
C LYS A 113 -2.68 10.28 -4.07
N GLU A 114 -2.00 11.41 -4.06
CA GLU A 114 -0.65 11.55 -4.63
C GLU A 114 0.28 10.47 -4.07
N GLY A 115 1.00 9.77 -4.97
CA GLY A 115 1.84 8.60 -4.63
C GLY A 115 1.14 7.24 -4.70
N THR A 116 -0.18 7.16 -4.90
CA THR A 116 -0.87 5.87 -5.09
C THR A 116 -0.61 5.32 -6.50
N THR A 117 0.16 4.25 -6.60
CA THR A 117 0.44 3.55 -7.86
C THR A 117 -0.22 2.16 -7.90
N VAL A 118 -0.53 1.70 -9.11
CA VAL A 118 -1.03 0.35 -9.36
C VAL A 118 0.13 -0.52 -9.83
N SER A 119 0.34 -1.66 -9.19
CA SER A 119 1.30 -2.69 -9.59
C SER A 119 0.61 -3.88 -10.27
N TRP A 120 1.35 -4.77 -10.92
CA TRP A 120 0.76 -5.98 -11.48
C TRP A 120 0.23 -6.90 -10.39
N LEU A 121 0.80 -6.84 -9.18
CA LEU A 121 0.31 -7.61 -8.04
C LEU A 121 -1.13 -7.20 -7.70
N ASP A 122 -1.44 -5.91 -7.70
CA ASP A 122 -2.80 -5.40 -7.47
C ASP A 122 -3.78 -5.90 -8.55
N VAL A 123 -3.33 -5.99 -9.81
CA VAL A 123 -4.14 -6.46 -10.94
C VAL A 123 -4.42 -7.96 -10.83
N VAL A 124 -3.40 -8.77 -10.50
CA VAL A 124 -3.55 -10.22 -10.34
C VAL A 124 -4.39 -10.56 -9.11
N GLU A 125 -4.22 -9.82 -8.02
CA GLU A 125 -5.06 -9.94 -6.84
C GLU A 125 -6.52 -9.58 -7.16
N PHE A 126 -6.76 -8.50 -7.92
CA PHE A 126 -8.10 -8.16 -8.40
C PHE A 126 -8.70 -9.30 -9.24
N ALA A 127 -7.94 -9.83 -10.21
CA ALA A 127 -8.39 -10.91 -11.08
C ALA A 127 -8.76 -12.19 -10.31
N LYS A 128 -8.04 -12.47 -9.21
CA LYS A 128 -8.33 -13.58 -8.30
C LYS A 128 -9.58 -13.33 -7.45
N ASN A 129 -9.72 -12.13 -6.90
CA ASN A 129 -10.79 -11.82 -5.94
C ASN A 129 -12.13 -11.48 -6.63
N LYS A 130 -12.09 -10.96 -7.86
CA LYS A 130 -13.25 -10.53 -8.64
C LYS A 130 -13.15 -11.05 -10.09
N PRO A 131 -13.09 -12.37 -10.31
CA PRO A 131 -12.88 -12.96 -11.63
C PRO A 131 -13.99 -12.59 -12.63
N GLU A 132 -15.19 -12.29 -12.15
CA GLU A 132 -16.36 -11.87 -12.92
C GLU A 132 -16.23 -10.45 -13.50
N GLN A 133 -15.40 -9.60 -12.88
CA GLN A 133 -15.09 -8.25 -13.35
C GLN A 133 -13.80 -8.22 -14.18
N PHE A 134 -13.10 -9.35 -14.28
CA PHE A 134 -11.87 -9.49 -15.06
C PHE A 134 -12.20 -10.19 -16.37
N THR A 135 -12.74 -9.40 -17.31
CA THR A 135 -13.25 -9.85 -18.61
C THR A 135 -12.68 -9.02 -19.75
N LEU A 136 -12.48 -9.66 -20.90
CA LEU A 136 -12.00 -9.03 -22.12
C LEU A 136 -13.18 -8.35 -22.85
N GLU A 137 -13.05 -7.06 -23.17
CA GLU A 137 -14.06 -6.29 -23.91
C GLU A 137 -13.46 -5.68 -25.18
N LYS A 138 -14.24 -5.65 -26.26
CA LYS A 138 -13.82 -4.98 -27.50
C LYS A 138 -13.95 -3.47 -27.34
N THR A 139 -12.84 -2.75 -27.50
CA THR A 139 -12.88 -1.28 -27.54
C THR A 139 -13.50 -0.78 -28.84
N ARG A 140 -13.81 0.52 -28.89
CA ARG A 140 -14.27 1.20 -30.11
C ARG A 140 -13.29 1.07 -31.28
N ASN A 141 -12.01 0.85 -30.99
CA ASN A 141 -10.95 0.70 -31.98
C ASN A 141 -10.80 -0.76 -32.46
N GLY A 142 -11.66 -1.68 -32.00
CA GLY A 142 -11.63 -3.10 -32.35
C GLY A 142 -10.59 -3.93 -31.59
N VAL A 143 -9.67 -3.29 -30.85
CA VAL A 143 -8.67 -3.97 -30.03
C VAL A 143 -9.32 -4.47 -28.73
N PRO A 144 -9.25 -5.77 -28.43
CA PRO A 144 -9.76 -6.29 -27.18
C PRO A 144 -8.82 -5.94 -26.01
N VAL A 145 -9.39 -5.47 -24.92
CA VAL A 145 -8.65 -5.14 -23.68
C VAL A 145 -9.51 -5.53 -22.48
N CYS A 146 -8.88 -5.77 -21.33
CA CYS A 146 -9.59 -5.87 -20.06
C CYS A 146 -9.46 -4.52 -19.33
N GLN A 147 -10.56 -4.01 -18.77
CA GLN A 147 -10.52 -2.78 -17.98
C GLN A 147 -11.07 -3.02 -16.58
N ILE A 148 -10.29 -2.65 -15.58
CA ILE A 148 -10.66 -2.82 -14.17
C ILE A 148 -10.54 -1.51 -13.40
N TYR A 149 -11.15 -1.49 -12.22
CA TYR A 149 -11.03 -0.40 -11.27
C TYR A 149 -10.42 -0.91 -9.96
N THR A 150 -9.18 -0.52 -9.69
CA THR A 150 -8.44 -0.87 -8.47
C THR A 150 -7.66 0.33 -7.96
N LYS A 151 -7.45 0.45 -6.65
CA LYS A 151 -6.79 1.61 -6.02
C LYS A 151 -7.28 2.97 -6.54
N GLN A 152 -8.59 3.11 -6.70
CA GLN A 152 -9.24 4.33 -7.23
C GLN A 152 -8.77 4.73 -8.65
N SER A 153 -8.20 3.79 -9.38
CA SER A 153 -7.62 3.97 -10.70
C SER A 153 -8.29 3.03 -11.71
N ARG A 154 -8.59 3.56 -12.90
CA ARG A 154 -9.03 2.77 -14.05
C ARG A 154 -7.79 2.30 -14.79
N VAL A 155 -7.64 0.99 -14.89
CA VAL A 155 -6.48 0.32 -15.48
C VAL A 155 -6.93 -0.42 -16.71
N GLU A 156 -6.12 -0.34 -17.77
CA GLU A 156 -6.30 -1.11 -19.00
C GLU A 156 -5.22 -2.17 -19.09
N ILE A 157 -5.63 -3.39 -19.40
CA ILE A 157 -4.78 -4.57 -19.53
C ILE A 157 -4.90 -5.05 -20.97
N SER A 158 -3.75 -5.29 -21.61
CA SER A 158 -3.71 -5.81 -22.98
C SER A 158 -4.32 -7.22 -23.06
N GLU A 159 -4.68 -7.66 -24.27
CA GLU A 159 -5.15 -9.04 -24.47
C GLU A 159 -4.07 -10.06 -24.08
N GLU A 160 -2.81 -9.78 -24.38
CA GLU A 160 -1.67 -10.64 -24.04
C GLU A 160 -1.52 -10.81 -22.52
N ASP A 161 -1.50 -9.69 -21.79
CA ASP A 161 -1.40 -9.70 -20.32
C ASP A 161 -2.64 -10.35 -19.68
N TYR A 162 -3.83 -10.14 -20.25
CA TYR A 162 -5.06 -10.78 -19.81
C TYR A 162 -4.96 -12.31 -19.92
N ILE A 163 -4.49 -12.83 -21.06
CA ILE A 163 -4.30 -14.27 -21.29
C ILE A 163 -3.27 -14.81 -20.30
N LEU A 164 -2.15 -14.10 -20.11
CA LEU A 164 -1.11 -14.48 -19.14
C LEU A 164 -1.69 -14.56 -17.72
N ILE A 165 -2.48 -13.59 -17.29
CA ILE A 165 -3.10 -13.59 -15.95
C ILE A 165 -4.15 -14.70 -15.82
N LYS A 166 -4.98 -14.93 -16.84
CA LYS A 166 -5.98 -16.01 -16.86
C LYS A 166 -5.36 -17.40 -16.88
N SER A 167 -4.14 -17.55 -17.40
CA SER A 167 -3.43 -18.83 -17.43
C SER A 167 -3.14 -19.41 -16.03
N GLY A 168 -3.17 -18.58 -14.99
CA GLY A 168 -2.82 -19.00 -13.64
C GLY A 168 -1.31 -18.99 -13.35
N ILE A 169 -0.45 -18.70 -14.35
CA ILE A 169 1.01 -18.70 -14.18
C ILE A 169 1.45 -17.65 -13.15
N PRO A 170 1.01 -16.37 -13.22
CA PRO A 170 1.42 -15.36 -12.24
C PRO A 170 1.05 -15.76 -10.79
N GLN A 171 -0.12 -16.38 -10.59
CA GLN A 171 -0.62 -16.81 -9.29
C GLN A 171 0.19 -17.97 -8.69
N LYS A 172 0.83 -18.80 -9.53
CA LYS A 172 1.71 -19.89 -9.09
C LYS A 172 3.11 -19.41 -8.72
N ILE A 173 3.54 -18.26 -9.24
CA ILE A 173 4.86 -17.67 -8.97
C ILE A 173 4.87 -16.90 -7.65
N ILE A 174 3.72 -16.37 -7.24
CA ILE A 174 3.56 -15.70 -5.95
C ILE A 174 3.46 -16.76 -4.85
N PRO A 175 4.44 -16.88 -3.93
CA PRO A 175 4.33 -17.82 -2.82
C PRO A 175 3.17 -17.43 -1.89
N PRO A 176 2.57 -18.41 -1.20
CA PRO A 176 1.60 -18.12 -0.16
C PRO A 176 2.21 -17.22 0.91
N GLN A 177 1.44 -16.24 1.37
CA GLN A 177 1.83 -15.36 2.47
C GLN A 177 1.35 -15.98 3.80
N PRO A 178 2.14 -15.93 4.89
CA PRO A 178 3.48 -15.34 4.99
C PRO A 178 4.58 -16.23 4.37
N ILE A 179 5.66 -15.61 3.87
CA ILE A 179 6.84 -16.32 3.37
C ILE A 179 7.70 -16.70 4.59
N VAL A 180 7.79 -18.00 4.88
CA VAL A 180 8.47 -18.51 6.09
C VAL A 180 9.93 -18.05 6.16
N GLU A 181 10.63 -18.03 5.03
CA GLU A 181 12.02 -17.58 4.96
C GLU A 181 12.21 -16.09 5.30
N ASP A 182 11.17 -15.27 5.09
CA ASP A 182 11.20 -13.85 5.44
C ASP A 182 10.91 -13.63 6.93
N GLU A 183 10.04 -14.45 7.51
CA GLU A 183 9.82 -14.50 8.97
C GLU A 183 11.09 -14.96 9.71
N GLU A 184 11.78 -15.99 9.20
CA GLU A 184 13.04 -16.47 9.79
C GLU A 184 14.15 -15.40 9.74
N LYS A 185 14.25 -14.65 8.64
CA LYS A 185 15.19 -13.52 8.52
C LYS A 185 14.83 -12.38 9.46
N GLU A 186 13.54 -12.09 9.62
CA GLU A 186 13.05 -11.07 10.54
C GLU A 186 13.45 -11.42 11.97
N LEU A 187 13.19 -12.67 12.39
CA LEU A 187 13.56 -13.15 13.72
C LEU A 187 15.08 -13.06 13.95
N GLY A 188 15.89 -13.54 13.01
CA GLY A 188 17.35 -13.46 13.14
C GLY A 188 17.89 -12.03 13.21
N ALA A 189 17.26 -11.07 12.51
CA ALA A 189 17.64 -9.66 12.60
C ALA A 189 17.29 -9.06 13.98
N LEU A 190 16.12 -9.42 14.53
CA LEU A 190 15.70 -8.99 15.86
C LEU A 190 16.59 -9.58 16.97
N GLU A 191 17.01 -10.84 16.86
CA GLU A 191 17.94 -11.48 17.81
C GLU A 191 19.30 -10.75 17.86
N ILE A 192 19.84 -10.36 16.71
CA ILE A 192 21.09 -9.58 16.64
C ILE A 192 20.90 -8.20 17.27
N LEU A 193 19.79 -7.54 16.96
CA LEU A 193 19.47 -6.22 17.50
C LEU A 193 19.31 -6.26 19.03
N GLU A 194 18.58 -7.25 19.55
CA GLU A 194 18.40 -7.48 20.99
C GLU A 194 19.75 -7.70 21.68
N LYS A 195 20.61 -8.55 21.10
CA LYS A 195 21.95 -8.80 21.65
C LYS A 195 22.78 -7.52 21.76
N ASN A 196 22.79 -6.69 20.71
CA ASN A 196 23.57 -5.46 20.70
C ASN A 196 23.02 -4.43 21.70
N LEU A 197 21.69 -4.26 21.77
CA LEU A 197 21.06 -3.41 22.76
C LEU A 197 21.34 -3.89 24.19
N GLY A 198 21.31 -5.20 24.43
CA GLY A 198 21.65 -5.81 25.71
C GLY A 198 23.08 -5.50 26.15
N GLN A 199 24.04 -5.50 25.22
CA GLN A 199 25.42 -5.09 25.51
C GLN A 199 25.51 -3.62 25.95
N ILE A 200 24.79 -2.73 25.28
CA ILE A 200 24.75 -1.30 25.61
C ILE A 200 24.13 -1.08 26.99
N ILE A 201 23.04 -1.79 27.31
CA ILE A 201 22.40 -1.73 28.63
C ILE A 201 23.40 -2.17 29.71
N ASN A 202 24.07 -3.31 29.51
CA ASN A 202 25.07 -3.82 30.45
C ASN A 202 26.26 -2.86 30.65
N LEU A 203 26.62 -2.05 29.64
CA LEU A 203 27.65 -1.02 29.77
C LEU A 203 27.16 0.20 30.55
N ALA A 204 25.89 0.55 30.42
CA ALA A 204 25.29 1.66 31.17
C ALA A 204 25.09 1.33 32.67
N ASP A 205 24.95 0.05 33.00
CA ASP A 205 24.82 -0.45 34.38
C ASP A 205 26.17 -0.54 35.14
N GLN A 206 27.31 -0.34 34.47
CA GLN A 206 28.66 -0.33 35.06
C GLN A 206 29.07 1.06 35.56
#